data_AF-A0A2V8IC23-F1
#
_entry.id   AF-A0A2V8IC23-F1
#
_cell.length_a   1.000
_cell.length_b   1.000
_cell.length_c   1.000
_cell.angle_alpha   90.00
_cell.angle_beta   90.00
_cell.angle_gamma   90.00
#
_symmetry.space_group_name_H-M   'P 1'
#
loop_
_entity.id
_entity.type
_entity.pdbx_description
1 polymer ?
#
loop_
_entity_poly.entity_id
_entity_poly.type
_entity_poly.pdbx_seq_one_letter_code
_entity_poly.pdbx_strand_id
1 'polypeptide(L)'
;RRGGLRNIPSVDVTGPAAIRFFGLLGLLTVINVAIVSAGTYTSVKYMDSQQFCGRVCHVMIPQYTAYQDSAHSRVECVSCHVGPGAAWFVHYKLSGIHQALAVTFRTYDRPIHAGNRSLRPSADTCEQCHWPEKFQGDKLKVLKRYEEDAHNTEKITVLMMHVGTRIHKAHVGKNIEYIAADTERHDLPWVSANGVVYKSRDIAGERRKMDCIDCHNRPTHAFDMPATAVDAALESGELDRTIPYLKRDAVLQLMGKKPIEEAQPAVKRIYARNIFPEMMVSWGTYPNNIGHDLFPGCFRCHDDNHKNDSGKAITQDCSTCHELVAVSEENPEILKQLGAK
;
A
#
# COMPACT_ATOMS: atom_id res chain seq x y z
N ARG A 1 -18.00 -60.60 -53.72
CA ARG A 1 -18.40 -60.70 -52.29
C ARG A 1 -18.74 -59.30 -51.80
N ARG A 2 -20.03 -58.95 -51.71
CA ARG A 2 -20.50 -57.68 -51.13
C ARG A 2 -20.41 -57.81 -49.61
N GLY A 3 -19.55 -57.03 -48.96
CA GLY A 3 -19.43 -56.99 -47.51
C GLY A 3 -20.65 -56.30 -46.92
N GLY A 4 -21.49 -57.06 -46.20
CA GLY A 4 -22.64 -56.52 -45.50
C GLY A 4 -22.19 -55.57 -44.40
N LEU A 5 -22.67 -54.32 -44.46
CA LEU A 5 -22.64 -53.41 -43.33
C LEU A 5 -23.43 -54.08 -42.20
N ARG A 6 -22.75 -54.36 -41.07
CA ARG A 6 -23.41 -54.85 -39.85
C ARG A 6 -24.53 -53.87 -39.48
N ASN A 7 -25.75 -54.39 -39.36
CA ASN A 7 -26.87 -53.66 -38.76
C ASN A 7 -26.45 -53.19 -37.36
N ILE A 8 -26.22 -51.89 -37.20
CA ILE A 8 -26.11 -51.26 -35.89
C ILE A 8 -27.53 -51.31 -35.31
N PRO A 9 -27.76 -51.93 -34.13
CA PRO A 9 -29.08 -51.94 -33.52
C PRO A 9 -29.58 -50.50 -33.36
N SER A 10 -30.78 -50.19 -33.85
CA SER A 10 -31.41 -48.90 -33.61
C SER A 10 -31.68 -48.78 -32.11
N VAL A 11 -30.93 -47.90 -31.43
CA VAL A 11 -31.18 -47.58 -30.04
C VAL A 11 -32.48 -46.79 -29.98
N ASP A 12 -33.53 -47.38 -29.41
CA ASP A 12 -34.77 -46.66 -29.13
C ASP A 12 -34.51 -45.63 -28.02
N VAL A 13 -34.35 -44.38 -28.43
CA VAL A 13 -34.12 -43.21 -27.55
C VAL A 13 -35.42 -42.64 -26.97
N THR A 14 -36.57 -43.23 -27.28
CA THR A 14 -37.89 -42.75 -26.86
C THR A 14 -38.58 -43.65 -25.82
N GLY A 15 -38.06 -44.86 -25.60
CA GLY A 15 -38.59 -45.79 -24.61
C GLY A 15 -38.39 -45.34 -23.14
N PRO A 16 -39.16 -45.88 -22.17
CA PRO A 16 -39.07 -45.51 -20.75
C PRO A 16 -37.67 -45.68 -20.13
N ALA A 17 -36.86 -46.63 -20.64
CA ALA A 17 -35.48 -46.82 -20.22
C ALA A 17 -34.56 -45.69 -20.68
N ALA A 18 -34.74 -45.20 -21.91
CA ALA A 18 -34.00 -44.04 -22.43
C ALA A 18 -34.37 -42.75 -21.67
N ILE A 19 -35.66 -42.55 -21.37
CA ILE A 19 -36.14 -41.40 -20.57
C ILE A 19 -35.51 -41.43 -19.16
N ARG A 20 -35.47 -42.60 -18.50
CA ARG A 20 -34.82 -42.75 -17.19
C ARG A 20 -33.31 -42.53 -17.26
N PHE A 21 -32.65 -43.04 -18.29
CA PHE A 21 -31.20 -42.87 -18.49
C PHE A 21 -30.84 -41.40 -18.73
N PHE A 22 -31.49 -40.72 -19.68
CA PHE A 22 -31.24 -39.30 -19.95
C PHE A 22 -31.70 -38.40 -18.81
N GLY A 23 -32.77 -38.77 -18.09
CA GLY A 23 -33.20 -38.09 -16.87
C GLY A 23 -32.14 -38.20 -15.76
N LEU A 24 -31.57 -39.38 -15.54
CA LEU A 24 -30.49 -39.59 -14.58
C LEU A 24 -29.20 -38.88 -15.01
N LEU A 25 -28.82 -38.96 -16.28
CA LEU A 25 -27.65 -38.27 -16.82
C LEU A 25 -27.79 -36.75 -16.67
N GLY A 26 -28.97 -36.20 -16.98
CA GLY A 26 -29.28 -34.79 -16.79
C GLY A 26 -29.21 -34.38 -15.32
N LEU A 27 -29.81 -35.17 -14.42
CA LEU A 27 -29.74 -34.94 -12.98
C LEU A 27 -28.29 -34.96 -12.46
N LEU A 28 -27.51 -35.98 -12.82
CA LEU A 28 -26.10 -36.09 -12.42
C LEU A 28 -25.26 -34.96 -13.01
N THR A 29 -25.56 -34.51 -14.23
CA THR A 29 -24.89 -33.35 -14.83
C THR A 29 -25.18 -32.08 -14.04
N VAL A 30 -26.45 -31.82 -13.69
CA VAL A 30 -26.82 -30.66 -12.87
C VAL A 30 -26.17 -30.72 -11.49
N ILE A 31 -26.15 -31.90 -10.85
CA ILE A 31 -25.47 -32.11 -9.56
C ILE A 31 -23.97 -31.82 -9.70
N ASN A 32 -23.30 -32.37 -10.71
CA ASN A 32 -21.87 -32.12 -10.94
C ASN A 32 -21.58 -30.65 -11.20
N VAL A 33 -22.39 -29.97 -12.02
CA VAL A 33 -22.27 -28.53 -12.26
C VAL A 33 -22.44 -27.75 -10.96
N ALA A 34 -23.41 -28.10 -10.12
CA ALA A 34 -23.62 -27.47 -8.82
C ALA A 34 -22.42 -27.67 -7.89
N ILE A 35 -21.89 -28.90 -7.78
CA ILE A 35 -20.73 -29.22 -6.96
C ILE A 35 -19.49 -28.47 -7.44
N VAL A 36 -19.20 -28.52 -8.74
CA VAL A 36 -18.03 -27.83 -9.33
C VAL A 36 -18.15 -26.32 -9.17
N SER A 37 -19.35 -25.76 -9.36
CA SER A 37 -19.58 -24.32 -9.18
C SER A 37 -19.40 -23.90 -7.71
N ALA A 38 -19.96 -24.65 -6.76
CA ALA A 38 -19.81 -24.38 -5.34
C ALA A 38 -18.35 -24.51 -4.88
N GLY A 39 -17.66 -25.54 -5.37
CA GLY A 39 -16.24 -25.76 -5.13
C GLY A 39 -15.41 -24.60 -5.69
N THR A 40 -15.60 -24.25 -6.96
CA THR A 40 -14.90 -23.13 -7.62
C THR A 40 -15.13 -21.81 -6.89
N TYR A 41 -16.38 -21.51 -6.52
CA TYR A 41 -16.72 -20.30 -5.76
C TYR A 41 -15.98 -20.24 -4.42
N THR A 42 -15.96 -21.36 -3.69
CA THR A 42 -15.28 -21.45 -2.39
C THR A 42 -13.76 -21.29 -2.56
N SER A 43 -13.17 -21.93 -3.58
CA SER A 43 -11.74 -21.79 -3.88
C SER A 43 -11.38 -20.36 -4.26
N VAL A 44 -12.18 -19.69 -5.10
CA VAL A 44 -11.97 -18.30 -5.47
C VAL A 44 -12.03 -17.40 -4.23
N LYS A 45 -13.06 -17.56 -3.40
CA LYS A 45 -13.22 -16.78 -2.17
C LYS A 45 -12.04 -16.98 -1.21
N TYR A 46 -11.52 -18.20 -1.10
CA TYR A 46 -10.32 -18.47 -0.31
C TYR A 46 -9.09 -17.76 -0.89
N MET A 47 -8.88 -17.86 -2.21
CA MET A 47 -7.76 -17.21 -2.92
C MET A 47 -7.81 -15.67 -2.85
N ASP A 48 -8.96 -15.09 -2.54
CA ASP A 48 -9.14 -13.65 -2.38
C ASP A 48 -9.01 -13.17 -0.92
N SER A 49 -8.81 -14.10 0.02
CA SER A 49 -8.69 -13.78 1.44
C SER A 49 -7.30 -13.29 1.82
N GLN A 50 -7.24 -12.47 2.87
CA GLN A 50 -5.99 -12.08 3.54
C GLN A 50 -5.11 -13.29 3.92
N GLN A 51 -5.72 -14.40 4.32
CA GLN A 51 -4.99 -15.62 4.71
C GLN A 51 -4.23 -16.23 3.54
N PHE A 52 -4.87 -16.28 2.37
CA PHE A 52 -4.21 -16.79 1.17
C PHE A 52 -3.07 -15.86 0.74
N CYS A 53 -3.36 -14.58 0.52
CA CYS A 53 -2.37 -13.62 0.04
C CYS A 53 -1.18 -13.45 0.99
N GLY A 54 -1.43 -13.47 2.30
CA GLY A 54 -0.40 -13.16 3.31
C GLY A 54 0.35 -14.35 3.89
N ARG A 55 -0.23 -15.55 3.89
CA ARG A 55 0.35 -16.72 4.58
C ARG A 55 0.72 -17.88 3.66
N VAL A 56 0.08 -18.00 2.50
CA VAL A 56 0.38 -19.10 1.56
C VAL A 56 1.66 -18.80 0.78
N CYS A 57 1.89 -17.54 0.43
CA CYS A 57 3.09 -17.12 -0.28
C CYS A 57 4.10 -16.49 0.68
N HIS A 58 5.25 -17.14 0.89
CA HIS A 58 6.32 -16.62 1.77
C HIS A 58 6.86 -15.25 1.32
N VAL A 59 6.83 -14.95 0.02
CA VAL A 59 7.31 -13.67 -0.54
C VAL A 59 6.47 -12.46 -0.10
N MET A 60 5.24 -12.69 0.37
CA MET A 60 4.32 -11.64 0.79
C MET A 60 4.38 -11.35 2.30
N ILE A 61 5.17 -12.11 3.07
CA ILE A 61 5.31 -11.92 4.52
C ILE A 61 5.63 -10.45 4.87
N PRO A 62 6.58 -9.74 4.20
CA PRO A 62 6.87 -8.35 4.56
C PRO A 62 5.62 -7.45 4.48
N GLN A 63 4.88 -7.57 3.39
CA GLN A 63 3.71 -6.73 3.12
C GLN A 63 2.52 -7.11 4.01
N TYR A 64 2.35 -8.40 4.28
CA TYR A 64 1.32 -8.89 5.18
C TYR A 64 1.58 -8.47 6.63
N THR A 65 2.83 -8.55 7.10
CA THR A 65 3.20 -8.10 8.45
C THR A 65 2.94 -6.59 8.62
N ALA A 66 3.34 -5.77 7.64
CA ALA A 66 3.05 -4.34 7.65
C ALA A 66 1.53 -4.04 7.59
N TYR A 67 0.78 -4.80 6.80
CA TYR A 67 -0.68 -4.69 6.68
C TYR A 67 -1.39 -4.91 8.02
N GLN A 68 -0.93 -5.87 8.82
CA GLN A 68 -1.56 -6.23 10.10
C GLN A 68 -1.55 -5.09 11.12
N ASP A 69 -0.56 -4.19 11.05
CA ASP A 69 -0.39 -3.04 11.96
C ASP A 69 -0.97 -1.73 11.36
N SER A 70 -1.81 -1.84 10.33
CA SER A 70 -2.34 -0.68 9.62
C SER A 70 -3.81 -0.39 9.94
N ALA A 71 -4.24 0.83 9.62
CA ALA A 71 -5.65 1.24 9.67
C ALA A 71 -6.56 0.41 8.75
N HIS A 72 -5.98 -0.30 7.77
CA HIS A 72 -6.68 -1.14 6.82
C HIS A 72 -6.52 -2.64 7.12
N SER A 73 -6.02 -3.03 8.30
CA SER A 73 -5.77 -4.42 8.73
C SER A 73 -7.01 -5.35 8.73
N ARG A 74 -8.20 -4.81 8.46
CA ARG A 74 -9.47 -5.55 8.32
C ARG A 74 -10.10 -5.43 6.93
N VAL A 75 -9.43 -4.79 5.98
CA VAL A 75 -9.89 -4.66 4.60
C VAL A 75 -9.20 -5.75 3.76
N GLU A 76 -9.98 -6.57 3.05
CA GLU A 76 -9.42 -7.62 2.20
C GLU A 76 -8.43 -7.07 1.17
N CYS A 77 -7.33 -7.79 0.95
CA CYS A 77 -6.27 -7.37 0.02
C CYS A 77 -6.83 -7.09 -1.38
N VAL A 78 -7.80 -7.90 -1.82
CA VAL A 78 -8.41 -7.79 -3.14
C VAL A 78 -9.25 -6.53 -3.33
N SER A 79 -9.77 -5.93 -2.25
CA SER A 79 -10.50 -4.67 -2.33
C SER A 79 -9.62 -3.54 -2.85
N CYS A 80 -8.30 -3.63 -2.61
CA CYS A 80 -7.31 -2.67 -3.11
C CYS A 80 -6.56 -3.16 -4.35
N HIS A 81 -6.12 -4.43 -4.38
CA HIS A 81 -5.23 -4.96 -5.41
C HIS A 81 -5.94 -5.59 -6.63
N VAL A 82 -7.22 -5.91 -6.52
CA VAL A 82 -8.05 -6.44 -7.63
C VAL A 82 -9.08 -5.40 -8.06
N GLY A 83 -9.81 -4.84 -7.09
CA GLY A 83 -10.92 -3.90 -7.28
C GLY A 83 -12.20 -4.55 -7.84
N PRO A 84 -13.30 -3.80 -7.97
CA PRO A 84 -14.62 -4.33 -8.36
C PRO A 84 -14.71 -4.66 -9.86
N GLY A 85 -15.69 -5.46 -10.27
CA GLY A 85 -16.02 -5.69 -11.69
C GLY A 85 -15.34 -6.90 -12.33
N ALA A 86 -16.11 -7.58 -13.21
CA ALA A 86 -15.75 -8.90 -13.74
C ALA A 86 -14.49 -8.91 -14.63
N ALA A 87 -14.29 -7.89 -15.48
CA ALA A 87 -13.13 -7.85 -16.38
C ALA A 87 -11.80 -7.80 -15.62
N TRP A 88 -11.75 -7.00 -14.56
CA TRP A 88 -10.56 -6.85 -13.72
C TRP A 88 -10.33 -8.05 -12.82
N PHE A 89 -11.41 -8.66 -12.33
CA PHE A 89 -11.32 -9.94 -11.65
C PHE A 89 -10.64 -10.99 -12.54
N VAL A 90 -11.06 -11.13 -13.81
CA VAL A 90 -10.44 -12.07 -14.77
C VAL A 90 -8.99 -11.70 -15.05
N HIS A 91 -8.71 -10.42 -15.34
CA HIS A 91 -7.34 -9.95 -15.61
C HIS A 91 -6.40 -10.25 -14.43
N TYR A 92 -6.84 -9.98 -13.20
CA TYR A 92 -6.08 -10.28 -12.00
C TYR A 92 -5.80 -11.77 -11.85
N LYS A 93 -6.80 -12.63 -12.07
CA LYS A 93 -6.59 -14.10 -11.97
C LYS A 93 -5.60 -14.60 -13.01
N LEU A 94 -5.63 -14.08 -14.25
CA LEU A 94 -4.64 -14.40 -15.27
C LEU A 94 -3.24 -13.90 -14.91
N SER A 95 -3.12 -12.67 -14.39
CA SER A 95 -1.86 -12.15 -13.86
C SER A 95 -1.35 -12.97 -12.66
N GLY A 96 -2.27 -13.51 -11.84
CA GLY A 96 -1.95 -14.39 -10.72
C GLY A 96 -1.29 -15.68 -11.13
N ILE A 97 -1.59 -16.22 -12.32
CA ILE A 97 -0.87 -17.39 -12.88
C ILE A 97 0.59 -17.04 -13.12
N HIS A 98 0.87 -15.88 -13.73
CA HIS A 98 2.24 -15.42 -13.95
C HIS A 98 2.98 -15.21 -12.63
N GLN A 99 2.33 -14.62 -11.63
CA GLN A 99 2.91 -14.44 -10.29
C GLN A 99 3.20 -15.79 -9.61
N ALA A 100 2.28 -16.76 -9.70
CA ALA A 100 2.48 -18.09 -9.16
C ALA A 100 3.69 -18.78 -9.81
N LEU A 101 3.81 -18.71 -11.14
CA LEU A 101 4.98 -19.22 -11.87
C LEU A 101 6.26 -18.50 -11.45
N ALA A 102 6.23 -17.17 -11.32
CA ALA A 102 7.39 -16.40 -10.88
C ALA A 102 7.86 -16.82 -9.49
N VAL A 103 6.93 -17.08 -8.56
CA VAL A 103 7.25 -17.60 -7.22
C VAL A 103 7.81 -19.03 -7.29
N THR A 104 7.20 -19.92 -8.09
CA THR A 104 7.67 -21.30 -8.27
C THR A 104 9.09 -21.37 -8.83
N PHE A 105 9.39 -20.57 -9.86
CA PHE A 105 10.70 -20.56 -10.53
C PHE A 105 11.67 -19.51 -9.97
N ARG A 106 11.28 -18.75 -8.94
CA ARG A 106 12.07 -17.69 -8.29
C ARG A 106 12.55 -16.61 -9.27
N THR A 107 11.72 -16.23 -10.23
CA THR A 107 12.02 -15.20 -11.25
C THR A 107 11.42 -13.83 -10.92
N TYR A 108 11.21 -13.54 -9.64
CA TYR A 108 10.67 -12.25 -9.15
C TYR A 108 11.75 -11.35 -8.58
N ASP A 109 11.49 -10.04 -8.60
CA ASP A 109 12.37 -9.02 -8.03
C ASP A 109 12.34 -9.03 -6.50
N ARG A 110 13.48 -8.69 -5.90
CA ARG A 110 13.65 -8.51 -4.46
C ARG A 110 14.34 -7.15 -4.24
N PRO A 111 13.77 -6.22 -3.46
CA PRO A 111 12.41 -6.26 -2.91
C PRO A 111 11.33 -6.22 -4.00
N ILE A 112 10.13 -6.68 -3.64
CA ILE A 112 8.97 -6.60 -4.56
C ILE A 112 8.41 -5.19 -4.48
N HIS A 113 8.58 -4.43 -5.54
CA HIS A 113 7.97 -3.10 -5.67
C HIS A 113 6.57 -3.22 -6.25
N ALA A 114 5.67 -2.31 -5.85
CA ALA A 114 4.36 -2.20 -6.47
C ALA A 114 4.55 -1.72 -7.92
N GLY A 115 4.54 -2.67 -8.86
CA GLY A 115 4.72 -2.41 -10.29
C GLY A 115 3.71 -1.38 -10.80
N ASN A 116 4.24 -0.33 -11.41
CA ASN A 116 3.50 0.85 -11.86
C ASN A 116 2.60 0.64 -13.10
N ARG A 117 2.66 -0.53 -13.76
CA ARG A 117 1.95 -0.79 -15.02
C ARG A 117 0.53 -1.35 -14.89
N SER A 118 0.06 -1.70 -13.69
CA SER A 118 -1.23 -2.41 -13.56
C SER A 118 -2.07 -2.04 -12.34
N LEU A 119 -1.71 -0.98 -11.62
CA LEU A 119 -2.60 -0.45 -10.58
C LEU A 119 -3.70 0.38 -11.26
N ARG A 120 -4.95 0.01 -10.99
CA ARG A 120 -6.15 0.75 -11.44
C ARG A 120 -6.06 2.22 -11.04
N PRO A 121 -6.78 3.11 -11.75
CA PRO A 121 -6.96 4.48 -11.29
C PRO A 121 -7.37 4.47 -9.82
N SER A 122 -6.66 5.20 -8.97
CA SER A 122 -6.92 5.17 -7.53
C SER A 122 -8.35 5.60 -7.18
N ALA A 123 -9.00 6.41 -8.03
CA ALA A 123 -10.39 6.79 -7.86
C ALA A 123 -11.31 5.57 -7.76
N ASP A 124 -11.14 4.58 -8.64
CA ASP A 124 -11.97 3.38 -8.68
C ASP A 124 -11.73 2.45 -7.48
N THR A 125 -10.65 2.64 -6.72
CA THR A 125 -10.29 1.80 -5.57
C THR A 125 -10.53 2.52 -4.25
N CYS A 126 -9.95 3.71 -4.09
CA CYS A 126 -9.94 4.47 -2.84
C CYS A 126 -11.28 5.16 -2.60
N GLU A 127 -11.92 5.70 -3.64
CA GLU A 127 -13.13 6.54 -3.50
C GLU A 127 -14.40 5.74 -3.22
N GLN A 128 -14.33 4.41 -3.30
CA GLN A 128 -15.41 3.54 -2.80
C GLN A 128 -15.60 3.66 -1.28
N CYS A 129 -14.57 4.07 -0.55
CA CYS A 129 -14.60 4.24 0.91
C CYS A 129 -14.17 5.64 1.37
N HIS A 130 -13.35 6.36 0.59
CA HIS A 130 -12.82 7.68 0.92
C HIS A 130 -13.33 8.75 -0.05
N TRP A 131 -14.33 9.55 0.35
CA TRP A 131 -14.91 10.61 -0.49
C TRP A 131 -14.21 11.96 -0.29
N PRO A 132 -13.33 12.41 -1.21
CA PRO A 132 -12.60 13.67 -1.04
C PRO A 132 -13.53 14.89 -0.93
N GLU A 133 -14.70 14.83 -1.56
CA GLU A 133 -15.69 15.91 -1.54
C GLU A 133 -16.33 16.10 -0.16
N LYS A 134 -16.33 15.07 0.70
CA LYS A 134 -16.93 15.15 2.05
C LYS A 134 -15.90 15.47 3.13
N PHE A 135 -14.65 15.06 2.96
CA PHE A 135 -13.59 15.21 3.97
C PHE A 135 -12.71 16.43 3.68
N GLN A 136 -13.21 17.63 4.01
CA GLN A 136 -12.58 18.91 3.65
C GLN A 136 -11.82 19.61 4.80
N GLY A 137 -11.77 19.00 5.99
CA GLY A 137 -11.13 19.60 7.16
C GLY A 137 -9.60 19.48 7.15
N ASP A 138 -8.95 20.50 7.69
CA ASP A 138 -7.54 20.42 8.07
C ASP A 138 -7.37 19.51 9.29
N LYS A 139 -6.17 18.93 9.45
CA LYS A 139 -5.89 17.96 10.50
C LYS A 139 -4.81 18.46 11.43
N LEU A 140 -5.12 18.50 12.72
CA LEU A 140 -4.09 18.67 13.74
C LEU A 140 -3.28 17.36 13.85
N LYS A 141 -1.97 17.45 13.70
CA LYS A 141 -1.04 16.34 13.85
C LYS A 141 -0.13 16.63 15.04
N VAL A 142 -0.18 15.74 16.03
CA VAL A 142 0.69 15.77 17.21
C VAL A 142 1.75 14.71 16.99
N LEU A 143 3.00 15.13 16.94
CA LEU A 143 4.17 14.27 16.78
C LEU A 143 4.93 14.24 18.09
N LYS A 144 4.99 13.08 18.73
CA LYS A 144 5.84 12.87 19.90
C LYS A 144 7.12 12.17 19.46
N ARG A 145 8.25 12.72 19.87
CA ARG A 145 9.58 12.15 19.68
C ARG A 145 10.25 12.07 21.04
N TYR A 146 11.11 11.09 21.22
CA TYR A 146 11.87 10.93 22.46
C TYR A 146 13.35 11.15 22.16
N GLU A 147 13.99 11.96 22.98
CA GLU A 147 15.42 12.26 22.86
C GLU A 147 16.28 11.05 23.26
N GLU A 148 17.51 11.02 22.75
CA GLU A 148 18.49 9.96 23.03
C GLU A 148 19.25 10.18 24.36
N ASP A 149 18.57 10.71 25.38
CA ASP A 149 19.12 11.05 26.69
C ASP A 149 18.76 10.03 27.80
N ALA A 150 19.25 10.26 29.01
CA ALA A 150 19.00 9.37 30.16
C ALA A 150 17.53 9.31 30.60
N HIS A 151 16.71 10.29 30.22
CA HIS A 151 15.29 10.37 30.61
C HIS A 151 14.35 9.98 29.47
N ASN A 152 14.89 9.73 28.28
CA ASN A 152 14.15 9.64 27.03
C ASN A 152 13.18 10.83 26.92
N THR A 153 13.69 12.06 27.05
CA THR A 153 12.86 13.26 27.18
C THR A 153 11.87 13.38 26.01
N GLU A 154 10.57 13.52 26.33
CA GLU A 154 9.51 13.64 25.34
C GLU A 154 9.49 15.05 24.74
N LYS A 155 9.58 15.15 23.41
CA LYS A 155 9.46 16.39 22.65
C LYS A 155 8.26 16.29 21.72
N ILE A 156 7.38 17.28 21.82
CA ILE A 156 6.11 17.33 21.11
C ILE A 156 6.19 18.43 20.06
N THR A 157 5.84 18.07 18.82
CA THR A 157 5.63 19.02 17.71
C THR A 157 4.17 18.94 17.30
N VAL A 158 3.51 20.09 17.21
CA VAL A 158 2.09 20.19 16.82
C VAL A 158 2.01 20.94 15.50
N LEU A 159 1.39 20.31 14.51
CA LEU A 159 1.22 20.81 13.15
C LEU A 159 -0.27 20.94 12.84
N MET A 160 -0.68 22.06 12.26
CA MET A 160 -1.95 22.12 11.53
C MET A 160 -1.69 21.76 10.07
N MET A 161 -2.06 20.55 9.66
CA MET A 161 -1.90 20.08 8.30
C MET A 161 -3.08 20.53 7.44
N HIS A 162 -2.81 21.28 6.37
CA HIS A 162 -3.82 21.81 5.45
C HIS A 162 -4.29 20.78 4.41
N VAL A 163 -4.61 19.56 4.87
CA VAL A 163 -4.95 18.41 4.03
C VAL A 163 -6.17 18.73 3.16
N GLY A 164 -7.26 19.20 3.75
CA GLY A 164 -8.51 19.46 3.03
C GLY A 164 -8.52 20.80 2.33
N THR A 165 -8.08 21.88 3.01
CA THR A 165 -8.27 23.25 2.51
C THR A 165 -7.29 23.66 1.42
N ARG A 166 -6.06 23.12 1.43
CA ARG A 166 -4.99 23.46 0.47
C ARG A 166 -4.52 22.25 -0.33
N ILE A 167 -4.00 21.21 0.31
CA ILE A 167 -3.33 20.08 -0.36
C ILE A 167 -4.29 19.34 -1.30
N HIS A 168 -5.39 18.78 -0.80
CA HIS A 168 -6.36 18.07 -1.65
C HIS A 168 -6.99 19.00 -2.68
N LYS A 169 -7.32 20.24 -2.30
CA LYS A 169 -7.91 21.23 -3.20
C LYS A 169 -7.01 21.57 -4.40
N ALA A 170 -5.69 21.50 -4.23
CA ALA A 170 -4.71 21.78 -5.28
C ALA A 170 -4.41 20.56 -6.20
N HIS A 171 -4.68 19.33 -5.76
CA HIS A 171 -4.25 18.11 -6.46
C HIS A 171 -5.39 17.17 -6.85
N VAL A 172 -6.32 16.91 -5.94
CA VAL A 172 -7.38 15.93 -6.15
C VAL A 172 -8.40 16.45 -7.17
N GLY A 173 -8.70 15.63 -8.17
CA GLY A 173 -9.58 16.00 -9.28
C GLY A 173 -9.02 17.06 -10.22
N LYS A 174 -7.76 17.48 -10.06
CA LYS A 174 -7.10 18.44 -10.96
C LYS A 174 -6.48 17.73 -12.16
N ASN A 175 -6.26 18.49 -13.23
CA ASN A 175 -5.56 17.97 -14.39
C ASN A 175 -4.06 18.16 -14.18
N ILE A 176 -3.46 17.23 -13.43
CA ILE A 176 -2.02 17.19 -13.20
C ILE A 176 -1.48 15.94 -13.87
N GLU A 177 -0.46 16.12 -14.72
CA GLU A 177 0.26 15.03 -15.38
C GLU A 177 1.74 15.15 -15.07
N TYR A 178 2.46 14.03 -15.06
CA TYR A 178 3.91 14.01 -14.89
C TYR A 178 4.56 12.96 -15.78
N ILE A 179 5.88 13.10 -15.94
CA ILE A 179 6.75 12.05 -16.48
C ILE A 179 7.77 11.73 -15.39
N ALA A 180 7.82 10.46 -14.99
CA ALA A 180 8.81 9.98 -14.02
C ALA A 180 10.07 9.47 -14.73
N ALA A 181 11.23 9.74 -14.15
CA ALA A 181 12.51 9.20 -14.63
C ALA A 181 12.78 7.78 -14.10
N ASP A 182 12.10 7.39 -13.02
CA ASP A 182 12.25 6.11 -12.33
C ASP A 182 10.92 5.35 -12.23
N THR A 183 11.00 4.04 -12.01
CA THR A 183 9.81 3.18 -11.89
C THR A 183 9.01 3.45 -10.62
N GLU A 184 9.67 3.93 -9.56
CA GLU A 184 9.07 4.20 -8.27
C GLU A 184 8.44 5.60 -8.17
N ARG A 185 8.65 6.45 -9.19
CA ARG A 185 8.09 7.81 -9.32
C ARG A 185 8.60 8.76 -8.22
N HIS A 186 9.87 8.66 -7.87
CA HIS A 186 10.53 9.60 -6.97
C HIS A 186 11.13 10.79 -7.70
N ASP A 187 11.55 10.58 -8.94
CA ASP A 187 12.13 11.61 -9.77
C ASP A 187 11.12 12.00 -10.85
N LEU A 188 10.58 13.22 -10.75
CA LEU A 188 9.49 13.71 -11.58
C LEU A 188 9.91 14.95 -12.41
N PRO A 189 10.88 14.85 -13.34
CA PRO A 189 11.49 16.04 -13.95
C PRO A 189 10.56 16.96 -14.72
N TRP A 190 9.40 16.44 -15.12
CA TRP A 190 8.41 17.12 -15.94
C TRP A 190 7.04 16.96 -15.31
N VAL A 191 6.36 18.09 -15.08
CA VAL A 191 5.02 18.15 -14.52
C VAL A 191 4.20 19.17 -15.32
N SER A 192 2.96 18.82 -15.66
CA SER A 192 1.97 19.74 -16.21
C SER A 192 0.84 19.88 -15.20
N ALA A 193 0.57 21.10 -14.75
CA ALA A 193 -0.52 21.41 -13.83
C ALA A 193 -1.50 22.37 -14.53
N ASN A 194 -2.71 21.87 -14.83
CA ASN A 194 -3.77 22.60 -15.52
C ASN A 194 -3.31 23.26 -16.84
N GLY A 195 -2.44 22.56 -17.58
CA GLY A 195 -1.91 23.02 -18.87
C GLY A 195 -0.64 23.88 -18.78
N VAL A 196 -0.20 24.26 -17.58
CA VAL A 196 1.10 24.92 -17.38
C VAL A 196 2.16 23.87 -17.11
N VAL A 197 3.21 23.85 -17.94
CA VAL A 197 4.33 22.92 -17.81
C VAL A 197 5.40 23.52 -16.89
N TYR A 198 5.91 22.70 -15.98
CA TYR A 198 7.04 22.97 -15.12
C TYR A 198 8.08 21.88 -15.31
N LYS A 199 9.34 22.26 -15.48
CA LYS A 199 10.44 21.31 -15.69
C LYS A 199 11.63 21.64 -14.80
N SER A 200 12.27 20.60 -14.27
CA SER A 200 13.62 20.69 -13.70
C SER A 200 14.69 20.28 -14.72
N ARG A 201 14.36 19.36 -15.63
CA ARG A 201 15.17 18.99 -16.80
C ARG A 201 14.30 18.37 -17.89
N ASP A 202 14.79 18.38 -19.13
CA ASP A 202 14.07 17.72 -20.23
C ASP A 202 14.13 16.20 -20.12
N ILE A 203 12.99 15.56 -20.39
CA ILE A 203 12.85 14.10 -20.39
C ILE A 203 11.76 13.69 -21.39
N ALA A 204 11.95 12.54 -22.03
CA ALA A 204 10.93 11.85 -22.78
C ALA A 204 10.41 10.66 -21.97
N GLY A 205 9.11 10.39 -22.06
CA GLY A 205 8.50 9.26 -21.35
C GLY A 205 6.98 9.27 -21.44
N GLU A 206 6.37 8.28 -20.82
CA GLU A 206 4.92 8.18 -20.71
C GLU A 206 4.40 9.27 -19.78
N ARG A 207 3.41 10.02 -20.26
CA ARG A 207 2.67 10.96 -19.41
C ARG A 207 1.66 10.20 -18.60
N ARG A 208 1.72 10.38 -17.28
CA ARG A 208 0.75 9.80 -16.36
C ARG A 208 -0.02 10.91 -15.67
N LYS A 209 -1.33 10.72 -15.56
CA LYS A 209 -2.18 11.57 -14.72
C LYS A 209 -1.93 11.25 -13.24
N MET A 210 -1.74 12.29 -12.44
CA MET A 210 -1.58 12.20 -10.99
C MET A 210 -2.85 11.66 -10.33
N ASP A 211 -2.68 10.77 -9.37
CA ASP A 211 -3.75 10.12 -8.63
C ASP A 211 -3.42 10.00 -7.12
N CYS A 212 -4.29 9.36 -6.34
CA CYS A 212 -4.15 9.30 -4.89
C CYS A 212 -2.89 8.56 -4.44
N ILE A 213 -2.43 7.53 -5.18
CA ILE A 213 -1.28 6.72 -4.77
C ILE A 213 0.05 7.38 -5.08
N ASP A 214 0.05 8.48 -5.84
CA ASP A 214 1.28 9.26 -6.04
C ASP A 214 1.70 9.96 -4.74
N CYS A 215 0.75 10.26 -3.84
CA CYS A 215 0.99 10.82 -2.51
C CYS A 215 0.77 9.80 -1.39
N HIS A 216 -0.34 9.05 -1.44
CA HIS A 216 -0.67 7.97 -0.49
C HIS A 216 -0.13 6.63 -0.98
N ASN A 217 1.17 6.57 -1.27
CA ASN A 217 1.80 5.42 -1.92
C ASN A 217 1.92 4.18 -1.01
N ARG A 218 1.70 4.33 0.30
CA ARG A 218 1.78 3.26 1.31
C ARG A 218 0.66 3.35 2.35
N PRO A 219 -0.61 3.15 1.95
CA PRO A 219 -1.75 3.34 2.85
C PRO A 219 -1.95 2.21 3.88
N THR A 220 -1.37 1.03 3.62
CA THR A 220 -1.48 -0.14 4.49
C THR A 220 -0.14 -0.82 4.79
N HIS A 221 0.84 -0.71 3.90
CA HIS A 221 2.16 -1.31 4.08
C HIS A 221 3.12 -0.34 4.79
N ALA A 222 2.81 -0.03 6.05
CA ALA A 222 3.63 0.80 6.91
C ALA A 222 4.85 0.01 7.41
N PHE A 223 6.01 0.48 6.98
CA PHE A 223 7.37 0.09 7.33
C PHE A 223 8.01 1.38 7.83
N ASP A 224 8.37 1.38 9.08
CA ASP A 224 8.84 2.56 9.78
C ASP A 224 10.35 2.67 9.67
N MET A 225 10.90 3.84 10.01
CA MET A 225 12.32 3.97 10.27
C MET A 225 12.62 3.63 11.74
N PRO A 226 13.86 3.22 12.09
CA PRO A 226 14.20 2.79 13.44
C PRO A 226 13.78 3.78 14.53
N ALA A 227 14.09 5.06 14.34
CA ALA A 227 13.77 6.10 15.31
C ALA A 227 12.25 6.22 15.52
N THR A 228 11.48 6.37 14.44
CA THR A 228 10.03 6.51 14.50
C THR A 228 9.34 5.28 15.10
N ALA A 229 9.82 4.08 14.79
CA ALA A 229 9.30 2.85 15.36
C ALA A 229 9.53 2.76 16.88
N VAL A 230 10.69 3.20 17.35
CA VAL A 230 11.01 3.27 18.79
C VAL A 230 10.19 4.38 19.48
N ASP A 231 9.97 5.52 18.82
CA ASP A 231 9.09 6.57 19.36
C ASP A 231 7.67 6.05 19.60
N ALA A 232 7.09 5.36 18.61
CA ALA A 232 5.77 4.77 18.73
C ALA A 232 5.69 3.70 19.84
N ALA A 233 6.76 2.92 20.03
CA ALA A 233 6.82 1.92 21.08
C ALA A 233 6.99 2.53 22.49
N LEU A 234 7.71 3.64 22.62
CA LEU A 234 7.78 4.42 23.87
C LEU A 234 6.44 5.09 24.19
N GLU A 235 5.80 5.69 23.18
CA GLU A 235 4.50 6.35 23.33
C GLU A 235 3.39 5.38 23.75
N SER A 236 3.34 4.20 23.12
CA SER A 236 2.34 3.17 23.44
C SER A 236 2.61 2.42 24.76
N GLY A 237 3.77 2.63 25.38
CA GLY A 237 4.20 1.92 26.59
C GLY A 237 4.70 0.50 26.33
N GLU A 238 4.88 0.09 25.08
CA GLU A 238 5.51 -1.18 24.72
C GLU A 238 7.00 -1.21 25.13
N LEU A 239 7.64 -0.03 25.14
CA LEU A 239 8.95 0.22 25.73
C LEU A 239 8.81 1.08 26.98
N ASP A 240 9.44 0.65 28.07
CA ASP A 240 9.45 1.39 29.33
C ASP A 240 10.39 2.60 29.25
N ARG A 241 9.81 3.80 29.15
CA ARG A 241 10.55 5.07 29.05
C ARG A 241 11.45 5.35 30.27
N THR A 242 11.23 4.68 31.41
CA THR A 242 12.01 4.92 32.64
C THR A 242 13.41 4.31 32.56
N ILE A 243 13.67 3.43 31.60
CA ILE A 243 14.98 2.83 31.37
C ILE A 243 15.92 3.88 30.75
N PRO A 244 17.03 4.25 31.42
CA PRO A 244 17.92 5.28 30.90
C PRO A 244 18.52 4.95 29.54
N TYR A 245 18.52 5.92 28.62
CA TYR A 245 19.05 5.80 27.26
C TYR A 245 18.40 4.72 26.39
N LEU A 246 17.20 4.23 26.74
CA LEU A 246 16.51 3.17 25.99
C LEU A 246 16.28 3.56 24.54
N LYS A 247 15.88 4.81 24.25
CA LYS A 247 15.69 5.32 22.89
C LYS A 247 16.95 5.13 22.05
N ARG A 248 18.08 5.65 22.53
CA ARG A 248 19.39 5.56 21.87
C ARG A 248 19.78 4.10 21.64
N ASP A 249 19.71 3.30 22.68
CA ASP A 249 20.19 1.91 22.64
C ASP A 249 19.34 1.05 21.71
N ALA A 250 18.01 1.21 21.76
CA ALA A 250 17.09 0.53 20.85
C ALA A 250 17.34 0.93 19.38
N VAL A 251 17.53 2.22 19.09
CA VAL A 251 17.84 2.68 17.72
C VAL A 251 19.16 2.09 17.23
N LEU A 252 20.21 2.10 18.06
CA LEU A 252 21.50 1.51 17.71
C LEU A 252 21.39 0.00 17.46
N GLN A 253 20.57 -0.73 18.23
CA GLN A 253 20.31 -2.15 18.02
C GLN A 253 19.58 -2.41 16.70
N LEU A 254 18.54 -1.63 16.38
CA LEU A 254 17.80 -1.74 15.12
C LEU A 254 18.66 -1.40 13.90
N MET A 255 19.62 -0.49 14.05
CA MET A 255 20.60 -0.14 13.01
C MET A 255 21.77 -1.12 12.90
N GLY A 256 21.81 -2.18 13.71
CA GLY A 256 22.91 -3.16 13.74
C GLY A 256 24.22 -2.60 14.30
N LYS A 257 24.18 -1.45 14.99
CA LYS A 257 25.34 -0.85 15.69
C LYS A 257 25.53 -1.43 17.10
N LYS A 258 24.54 -2.17 17.61
CA LYS A 258 24.57 -2.96 18.84
C LYS A 258 23.89 -4.33 18.58
N PRO A 259 24.23 -5.39 19.35
CA PRO A 259 23.59 -6.70 19.19
C PRO A 259 22.07 -6.64 19.42
N ILE A 260 21.29 -7.21 18.49
CA ILE A 260 19.82 -7.26 18.58
C ILE A 260 19.36 -8.33 19.59
N GLU A 261 20.22 -9.30 19.89
CA GLU A 261 20.00 -10.39 20.83
C GLU A 261 19.86 -9.90 22.27
N GLU A 262 20.51 -8.79 22.61
CA GLU A 262 20.48 -8.14 23.92
C GLU A 262 19.32 -7.12 24.03
N ALA A 263 18.58 -6.90 22.94
CA ALA A 263 17.52 -5.91 22.91
C ALA A 263 16.28 -6.34 23.70
N GLN A 264 15.54 -5.34 24.19
CA GLN A 264 14.21 -5.55 24.79
C GLN A 264 13.30 -6.32 23.81
N PRO A 265 12.36 -7.17 24.30
CA PRO A 265 11.48 -7.94 23.44
C PRO A 265 10.70 -7.10 22.41
N ALA A 266 10.30 -5.87 22.77
CA ALA A 266 9.65 -4.93 21.87
C ALA A 266 10.56 -4.50 20.70
N VAL A 267 11.84 -4.21 20.96
CA VAL A 267 12.82 -3.87 19.92
C VAL A 267 12.99 -5.03 18.94
N LYS A 268 13.04 -6.28 19.44
CA LYS A 268 13.09 -7.47 18.58
C LYS A 268 11.85 -7.62 17.70
N ARG A 269 10.66 -7.29 18.20
CA ARG A 269 9.42 -7.24 17.39
C ARG A 269 9.47 -6.15 16.33
N ILE A 270 9.96 -4.96 16.69
CA ILE A 270 10.17 -3.86 15.74
C ILE A 270 11.11 -4.29 14.60
N TYR A 271 12.19 -4.99 14.92
CA TYR A 271 13.11 -5.55 13.93
C TYR A 271 12.39 -6.56 13.02
N ALA A 272 11.70 -7.55 13.62
CA ALA A 272 11.04 -8.64 12.89
C ALA A 272 9.87 -8.18 12.00
N ARG A 273 9.26 -7.01 12.27
CA ARG A 273 8.19 -6.45 11.43
C ARG A 273 8.69 -5.57 10.27
N ASN A 274 9.98 -5.18 10.26
CA ASN A 274 10.54 -4.28 9.25
C ASN A 274 11.68 -4.90 8.42
N ILE A 275 12.40 -5.87 8.96
CA ILE A 275 13.59 -6.45 8.32
C ILE A 275 13.28 -7.86 7.81
N PHE A 276 13.34 -8.04 6.49
CA PHE A 276 13.12 -9.32 5.82
C PHE A 276 14.25 -9.58 4.83
N PRO A 277 15.37 -10.19 5.29
CA PRO A 277 16.58 -10.36 4.48
C PRO A 277 16.36 -11.17 3.21
N GLU A 278 15.52 -12.22 3.26
CA GLU A 278 15.20 -13.04 2.09
C GLU A 278 14.59 -12.22 0.95
N MET A 279 13.78 -11.21 1.30
CA MET A 279 13.11 -10.32 0.36
C MET A 279 13.86 -9.00 0.13
N MET A 280 15.08 -8.87 0.67
CA MET A 280 15.86 -7.62 0.61
C MET A 280 15.07 -6.39 1.09
N VAL A 281 14.18 -6.58 2.07
CA VAL A 281 13.44 -5.49 2.72
C VAL A 281 14.16 -5.09 3.99
N SER A 282 14.47 -3.80 4.09
CA SER A 282 15.14 -3.15 5.21
C SER A 282 14.57 -1.73 5.44
N TRP A 283 15.16 -1.02 6.39
CA TRP A 283 14.86 0.38 6.68
C TRP A 283 14.94 1.23 5.40
N GLY A 284 13.85 1.91 5.06
CA GLY A 284 13.81 2.79 3.90
C GLY A 284 13.64 2.10 2.54
N THR A 285 13.49 0.78 2.49
CA THR A 285 13.25 0.05 1.22
C THR A 285 12.05 0.59 0.44
N TYR A 286 10.97 0.93 1.13
CA TYR A 286 9.77 1.48 0.50
C TYR A 286 9.61 2.94 0.90
N PRO A 287 9.69 3.90 -0.03
CA PRO A 287 9.57 5.32 0.27
C PRO A 287 8.14 5.74 0.61
N ASN A 288 7.95 6.77 1.43
CA ASN A 288 6.64 7.30 1.82
C ASN A 288 6.48 8.76 1.36
N ASN A 289 5.42 9.04 0.60
CA ASN A 289 5.24 10.33 -0.06
C ASN A 289 4.33 11.31 0.71
N ILE A 290 3.82 10.94 1.88
CA ILE A 290 2.82 11.74 2.63
C ILE A 290 3.43 12.93 3.42
N GLY A 291 4.75 13.08 3.41
CA GLY A 291 5.48 14.14 4.11
C GLY A 291 6.92 14.22 3.63
N HIS A 292 7.73 15.08 4.26
CA HIS A 292 9.10 15.38 3.81
C HIS A 292 10.19 15.16 4.88
N ASP A 293 9.90 14.35 5.90
CA ASP A 293 10.82 14.11 7.03
C ASP A 293 11.95 13.13 6.66
N LEU A 294 11.60 12.05 5.96
CA LEU A 294 12.51 10.95 5.62
C LEU A 294 12.68 10.73 4.11
N PHE A 295 11.71 11.20 3.32
CA PHE A 295 11.68 11.11 1.86
C PHE A 295 11.24 12.46 1.29
N PRO A 296 11.49 12.76 0.01
CA PRO A 296 11.15 14.08 -0.55
C PRO A 296 9.66 14.41 -0.54
N GLY A 297 8.77 13.41 -0.68
CA GLY A 297 7.32 13.60 -0.65
C GLY A 297 6.82 14.62 -1.66
N CYS A 298 6.29 15.75 -1.18
CA CYS A 298 5.78 16.83 -2.04
C CYS A 298 6.91 17.60 -2.76
N PHE A 299 8.13 17.60 -2.20
CA PHE A 299 9.31 18.23 -2.81
C PHE A 299 9.84 17.47 -4.03
N ARG A 300 9.16 16.43 -4.51
CA ARG A 300 9.42 15.88 -5.85
C ARG A 300 9.01 16.86 -6.97
N CYS A 301 8.10 17.79 -6.67
CA CYS A 301 7.64 18.82 -7.60
C CYS A 301 7.74 20.24 -7.02
N HIS A 302 7.64 20.39 -5.69
CA HIS A 302 7.66 21.68 -4.98
C HIS A 302 9.08 22.02 -4.48
N ASP A 303 10.05 22.16 -5.38
CA ASP A 303 11.49 22.14 -5.06
C ASP A 303 12.29 23.35 -5.54
N ASP A 304 11.59 24.43 -5.92
CA ASP A 304 12.14 25.63 -6.57
C ASP A 304 12.86 25.40 -7.92
N ASN A 305 13.08 24.15 -8.34
CA ASN A 305 13.73 23.79 -9.61
C ASN A 305 12.72 23.59 -10.74
N HIS A 306 11.50 23.14 -10.41
CA HIS A 306 10.43 22.98 -11.40
C HIS A 306 9.89 24.34 -11.85
N LYS A 307 10.42 24.84 -12.96
CA LYS A 307 10.10 26.16 -13.52
C LYS A 307 9.34 26.04 -14.82
N ASN A 308 8.39 26.95 -15.03
CA ASN A 308 7.72 27.12 -16.32
C ASN A 308 8.54 28.01 -17.27
N ASP A 309 8.02 28.24 -18.48
CA ASP A 309 8.70 29.04 -19.51
C ASP A 309 8.94 30.50 -19.11
N SER A 310 8.20 31.04 -18.13
CA SER A 310 8.45 32.38 -17.58
C SER A 310 9.45 32.38 -16.41
N GLY A 311 10.04 31.24 -16.08
CA GLY A 311 10.98 31.07 -14.98
C GLY A 311 10.33 30.97 -13.59
N LYS A 312 9.00 30.96 -13.51
CA LYS A 312 8.26 30.84 -12.25
C LYS A 312 8.26 29.39 -11.79
N ALA A 313 8.71 29.18 -10.56
CA ALA A 313 8.71 27.86 -9.93
C ALA A 313 7.33 27.49 -9.34
N ILE A 314 7.10 26.20 -9.16
CA ILE A 314 6.04 25.70 -8.27
C ILE A 314 6.40 26.12 -6.84
N THR A 315 5.47 26.73 -6.11
CA THR A 315 5.73 27.26 -4.76
C THR A 315 6.20 26.17 -3.78
N GLN A 316 7.24 26.48 -3.01
CA GLN A 316 7.73 25.66 -1.89
C GLN A 316 7.35 26.25 -0.51
N ASP A 317 6.45 27.24 -0.46
CA ASP A 317 6.02 27.85 0.80
C ASP A 317 5.41 26.81 1.76
N CYS A 318 6.04 26.61 2.93
CA CYS A 318 5.64 25.66 3.95
C CYS A 318 4.17 25.79 4.35
N SER A 319 3.65 27.02 4.41
CA SER A 319 2.26 27.32 4.81
C SER A 319 1.25 26.72 3.84
N THR A 320 1.64 26.38 2.60
CA THR A 320 0.75 25.71 1.65
C THR A 320 0.41 24.28 2.09
N CYS A 321 1.26 23.69 2.93
CA CYS A 321 1.13 22.32 3.42
C CYS A 321 0.71 22.27 4.89
N HIS A 322 1.38 23.04 5.76
CA HIS A 322 1.11 23.02 7.18
C HIS A 322 1.59 24.29 7.91
N GLU A 323 1.01 24.55 9.08
CA GLU A 323 1.52 25.52 10.04
C GLU A 323 2.12 24.82 11.26
N LEU A 324 3.26 25.33 11.73
CA LEU A 324 3.89 24.89 12.98
C LEU A 324 3.21 25.63 14.14
N VAL A 325 2.53 24.89 15.00
CA VAL A 325 1.81 25.44 16.16
C VAL A 325 2.65 25.34 17.43
N ALA A 326 3.42 24.27 17.57
CA ALA A 326 4.43 24.08 18.61
C ALA A 326 5.56 23.22 18.05
N VAL A 327 6.80 23.47 18.47
CA VAL A 327 7.98 22.81 17.90
C VAL A 327 8.89 22.28 18.99
N SER A 328 8.96 20.95 19.10
CA SER A 328 9.88 20.26 20.01
C SER A 328 9.78 20.73 21.48
N GLU A 329 8.55 20.86 21.98
CA GLU A 329 8.24 21.31 23.35
C GLU A 329 7.84 20.11 24.23
N GLU A 330 8.19 20.11 25.52
CA GLU A 330 7.79 19.03 26.45
C GLU A 330 6.31 19.14 26.88
N ASN A 331 5.80 20.36 27.02
CA ASN A 331 4.45 20.64 27.51
C ASN A 331 3.80 21.78 26.73
N PRO A 332 3.56 21.60 25.41
CA PRO A 332 3.07 22.67 24.55
C PRO A 332 1.69 23.15 25.00
N GLU A 333 1.55 24.46 25.18
CA GLU A 333 0.35 25.07 25.76
C GLU A 333 -0.91 24.79 24.92
N ILE A 334 -0.75 24.65 23.60
CA ILE A 334 -1.85 24.33 22.68
C ILE A 334 -2.55 23.01 23.04
N LEU A 335 -1.84 22.00 23.54
CA LEU A 335 -2.48 20.74 23.92
C LEU A 335 -3.38 20.91 25.14
N LYS A 336 -2.96 21.73 26.12
CA LYS A 336 -3.78 22.06 27.28
C LYS A 336 -5.05 22.80 26.87
N GLN A 337 -4.93 23.75 25.95
CA GLN A 337 -6.07 24.52 25.43
C GLN A 337 -7.08 23.64 24.67
N LEU A 338 -6.61 22.59 24.01
CA LEU A 338 -7.44 21.62 23.30
C LEU A 338 -8.03 20.53 24.20
N GLY A 339 -7.75 20.55 25.50
CA GLY A 339 -8.20 19.52 26.45
C GLY A 339 -7.55 18.15 26.24
N ALA A 340 -6.47 18.08 25.46
CA ALA A 340 -5.66 16.89 25.29
C ALA A 340 -4.66 16.83 26.45
N LYS A 341 -4.77 15.77 27.28
CA LYS A 341 -3.80 15.49 28.35
C LYS A 341 -2.60 14.74 27.82
#